data_AF-A0A933GT41-F1
#
_entry.id   AF-A0A933GT41-F1
#
_cell.length_a   1.000
_cell.length_b   1.000
_cell.length_c   1.000
_cell.angle_alpha   90.00
_cell.angle_beta   90.00
_cell.angle_gamma   90.00
#
_symmetry.space_group_name_H-M   'P 1'
#
loop_
_entity.id
_entity.type
_entity.pdbx_description
1 polymer ?
#
loop_
_entity_poly.entity_id
_entity_poly.type
_entity_poly.pdbx_seq_one_letter_code
_entity_poly.pdbx_strand_id
1 'polypeptide(L)'
;MTEPAAASRASRKVRIGTVVSNKMKKTIVVRVNRLVKHPKYQRIIRQSSTFKAHDETNSAAIGDWVKIMETRPLSKDKRWRLVEIVRRASTAPAVPGGEEEPADDRTKTPQMTADQQPSSSPSAAQGIPR
;
A
#
# COMPACT_ATOMS: atom_id res chain seq x y z
N MET A 1 -22.09 22.43 38.07
CA MET A 1 -21.12 21.79 37.16
C MET A 1 -21.94 21.10 36.08
N THR A 2 -21.98 21.62 34.86
CA THR A 2 -22.86 21.13 33.78
C THR A 2 -22.05 20.27 32.82
N GLU A 3 -22.39 18.98 32.71
CA GLU A 3 -21.85 18.07 31.69
C GLU A 3 -22.47 18.40 30.31
N PRO A 4 -21.71 18.43 29.21
CA PRO A 4 -22.29 18.67 27.90
C PRO A 4 -23.08 17.44 27.46
N ALA A 5 -24.39 17.63 27.26
CA ALA A 5 -25.29 16.65 26.68
C ALA A 5 -24.70 16.11 25.36
N ALA A 6 -24.51 14.79 25.30
CA ALA A 6 -24.03 14.07 24.14
C ALA A 6 -25.01 14.25 22.97
N ALA A 7 -24.75 15.24 22.13
CA ALA A 7 -25.51 15.49 20.92
C ALA A 7 -25.54 14.21 20.07
N SER A 8 -26.74 13.64 19.91
CA SER A 8 -26.99 12.49 19.04
C SER A 8 -26.67 12.86 17.60
N ARG A 9 -25.44 12.59 17.16
CA ARG A 9 -24.99 12.87 15.80
C ARG A 9 -25.78 11.99 14.82
N ALA A 10 -26.28 12.60 13.75
CA ALA A 10 -26.97 11.91 12.67
C ALA A 10 -26.23 10.63 12.24
N SER A 11 -26.98 9.54 12.07
CA SER A 11 -26.44 8.25 11.64
C SER A 11 -25.93 8.35 10.21
N ARG A 12 -24.61 8.46 10.06
CA ARG A 12 -23.95 8.49 8.75
C ARG A 12 -23.92 7.08 8.17
N LYS A 13 -24.15 6.95 6.85
CA LYS A 13 -24.14 5.63 6.21
C LYS A 13 -22.73 5.05 6.23
N VAL A 14 -22.65 3.76 6.52
CA VAL A 14 -21.42 2.98 6.53
C VAL A 14 -21.52 1.92 5.44
N ARG A 15 -20.44 1.73 4.68
CA ARG A 15 -20.34 0.69 3.65
C ARG A 15 -19.03 -0.08 3.81
N ILE A 16 -19.04 -1.33 3.38
CA ILE A 16 -17.86 -2.19 3.36
C ILE A 16 -17.56 -2.51 1.91
N GLY A 17 -16.28 -2.47 1.53
CA GLY A 17 -15.85 -2.74 0.18
C GLY A 17 -14.37 -3.05 0.09
N THR A 18 -13.92 -3.36 -1.13
CA THR A 18 -12.53 -3.70 -1.41
C THR A 18 -11.81 -2.51 -2.02
N VAL A 19 -10.56 -2.29 -1.63
CA VAL A 19 -9.71 -1.25 -2.22
C VAL A 19 -9.27 -1.70 -3.62
N VAL A 20 -9.64 -0.93 -4.64
CA VAL A 20 -9.26 -1.17 -6.05
C VAL A 20 -7.99 -0.42 -6.40
N SER A 21 -7.82 0.80 -5.90
CA SER A 21 -6.61 1.58 -6.17
C SER A 21 -6.25 2.53 -5.02
N ASN A 22 -4.94 2.63 -4.79
CA ASN A 22 -4.30 3.56 -3.85
C ASN A 22 -3.30 4.50 -4.56
N LYS A 23 -3.40 4.66 -5.89
CA LYS A 23 -2.46 5.47 -6.69
C LYS A 23 -2.50 6.98 -6.36
N MET A 24 -3.53 7.43 -5.66
CA MET A 24 -3.76 8.84 -5.37
C MET A 24 -3.27 9.20 -3.96
N LYS A 25 -2.75 10.43 -3.78
CA LYS A 25 -2.36 10.91 -2.44
C LYS A 25 -3.59 11.10 -1.54
N LYS A 26 -3.50 10.60 -0.31
CA LYS A 26 -4.52 10.74 0.75
C LYS A 26 -5.92 10.26 0.36
N THR A 27 -5.99 9.36 -0.61
CA THR A 27 -7.24 8.94 -1.25
C THR A 27 -7.16 7.51 -1.74
N ILE A 28 -8.17 6.72 -1.39
CA ILE A 28 -8.34 5.37 -1.88
C ILE A 28 -9.64 5.25 -2.67
N VAL A 29 -9.63 4.40 -3.71
CA VAL A 29 -10.84 4.05 -4.45
C VAL A 29 -11.34 2.71 -3.94
N VAL A 30 -12.54 2.73 -3.35
CA VAL A 30 -13.19 1.56 -2.77
C VAL A 30 -14.34 1.13 -3.67
N ARG A 31 -14.39 -0.16 -4.04
CA ARG A 31 -15.52 -0.76 -4.74
C ARG A 31 -16.45 -1.42 -3.73
N VAL A 32 -17.71 -1.00 -3.72
CA VAL A 32 -18.77 -1.61 -2.91
C VAL A 32 -19.71 -2.35 -3.85
N ASN A 33 -19.94 -3.63 -3.54
CA ASN A 33 -20.87 -4.48 -4.28
C ASN A 33 -22.19 -4.56 -3.51
N ARG A 34 -23.31 -4.40 -4.21
CA ARG A 34 -24.66 -4.59 -3.67
C ARG A 34 -25.45 -5.52 -4.57
N LEU A 35 -26.27 -6.37 -3.96
CA LEU A 35 -27.29 -7.14 -4.67
C LEU A 35 -28.56 -6.29 -4.76
N VAL A 36 -29.02 -6.03 -5.99
CA VAL A 36 -30.23 -5.26 -6.26
C VAL A 36 -31.16 -6.10 -7.12
N LYS A 37 -32.44 -6.13 -6.75
CA LYS A 37 -33.48 -6.82 -7.51
C LYS A 37 -33.85 -5.96 -8.71
N HIS A 38 -33.82 -6.53 -9.92
CA HIS A 38 -34.28 -5.82 -11.10
C HIS A 38 -35.78 -5.49 -10.96
N PRO A 39 -36.24 -4.25 -11.22
CA PRO A 39 -37.61 -3.85 -10.92
C PRO A 39 -38.66 -4.65 -11.70
N LYS A 40 -38.45 -4.89 -13.01
CA LYS A 40 -39.37 -5.66 -13.86
C LYS A 40 -39.27 -7.17 -13.65
N TYR A 41 -38.09 -7.74 -13.93
CA TYR A 41 -37.87 -9.19 -13.95
C TYR A 41 -37.52 -9.83 -12.62
N GLN A 42 -37.29 -9.04 -11.57
CA GLN A 42 -37.13 -9.56 -10.21
C GLN A 42 -35.92 -10.48 -9.98
N ARG A 43 -35.06 -10.63 -11.00
CA ARG A 43 -33.75 -11.26 -10.92
C ARG A 43 -32.80 -10.44 -10.05
N ILE A 44 -32.03 -11.11 -9.20
CA ILE A 44 -31.01 -10.48 -8.37
C ILE A 44 -29.77 -10.20 -9.23
N ILE A 45 -29.38 -8.93 -9.32
CA ILE A 45 -28.22 -8.46 -10.09
C ILE A 45 -27.18 -7.88 -9.13
N ARG A 46 -25.90 -8.10 -9.40
CA ARG A 46 -24.79 -7.47 -8.70
C ARG A 46 -24.51 -6.10 -9.31
N GLN A 47 -24.62 -5.04 -8.51
CA GLN A 47 -24.23 -3.68 -8.88
C GLN A 47 -23.00 -3.27 -8.07
N SER A 48 -21.96 -2.79 -8.76
CA SER A 48 -20.76 -2.26 -8.12
C SER A 48 -20.72 -0.74 -8.25
N SER A 49 -20.50 -0.04 -7.14
CA SER A 49 -20.25 1.40 -7.14
C SER A 49 -18.88 1.69 -6.54
N THR A 50 -18.16 2.63 -7.14
CA THR A 50 -16.86 3.07 -6.66
C THR A 50 -16.99 4.36 -5.86
N PHE A 51 -16.28 4.44 -4.74
CA PHE A 51 -16.28 5.59 -3.84
C PHE A 51 -14.84 6.04 -3.59
N LYS A 52 -14.62 7.36 -3.63
CA LYS A 52 -13.33 7.94 -3.24
C LYS A 52 -13.37 8.24 -1.74
N ALA A 53 -12.57 7.50 -0.98
CA ALA A 53 -12.46 7.68 0.47
C ALA A 53 -11.16 8.41 0.82
N HIS A 54 -11.25 9.28 1.83
CA HIS A 54 -10.11 9.98 2.41
C HIS A 54 -9.44 9.12 3.47
N ASP A 55 -8.13 9.02 3.36
CA ASP A 55 -7.22 8.38 4.31
C ASP A 55 -6.01 9.31 4.41
N GLU A 56 -5.69 9.82 5.60
CA GLU A 56 -4.57 10.75 5.77
C GLU A 56 -3.22 10.04 5.78
N THR A 57 -3.19 8.81 6.30
CA THR A 57 -1.99 8.02 6.55
C THR A 57 -1.67 7.05 5.39
N ASN A 58 -2.57 6.93 4.40
CA ASN A 58 -2.49 5.97 3.30
C ASN A 58 -2.21 4.54 3.81
N SER A 59 -2.85 4.15 4.90
CA SER A 59 -2.59 2.87 5.57
C SER A 59 -3.18 1.66 4.82
N ALA A 60 -4.13 1.89 3.92
CA ALA A 60 -4.80 0.81 3.18
C ALA A 60 -4.04 0.41 1.90
N ALA A 61 -3.81 -0.90 1.74
CA ALA A 61 -3.23 -1.50 0.56
C ALA A 61 -4.31 -1.91 -0.47
N ILE A 62 -3.88 -2.22 -1.69
CA ILE A 62 -4.76 -2.75 -2.73
C ILE A 62 -5.24 -4.15 -2.31
N GLY A 63 -6.54 -4.41 -2.44
CA GLY A 63 -7.14 -5.69 -2.04
C GLY A 63 -7.63 -5.76 -0.60
N ASP A 64 -7.35 -4.75 0.23
CA ASP A 64 -7.85 -4.69 1.59
C ASP A 64 -9.39 -4.55 1.62
N TRP A 65 -10.00 -5.19 2.63
CA TRP A 65 -11.41 -4.97 2.96
C TRP A 65 -11.52 -3.85 3.96
N VAL A 66 -12.20 -2.78 3.56
CA VAL A 66 -12.28 -1.54 4.31
C VAL A 66 -13.72 -1.14 4.58
N LYS A 67 -13.92 -0.56 5.76
CA LYS A 67 -15.16 0.05 6.20
C LYS A 67 -15.05 1.56 6.00
N ILE A 68 -15.94 2.10 5.17
CA ILE A 68 -16.01 3.52 4.83
C ILE A 68 -17.27 4.16 5.41
N MET A 69 -17.16 5.42 5.82
CA MET A 69 -18.27 6.20 6.37
C MET A 69 -18.42 7.51 5.60
N GLU A 70 -19.68 7.89 5.35
CA GLU A 70 -19.98 9.21 4.76
C GLU A 70 -19.47 10.33 5.68
N THR A 71 -18.98 11.41 5.08
CA THR A 71 -18.53 12.60 5.79
C THR A 71 -18.96 13.85 5.04
N ARG A 72 -18.64 15.01 5.59
CA ARG A 72 -18.75 16.27 4.84
C ARG A 72 -17.94 16.18 3.54
N PRO A 73 -18.29 16.93 2.50
CA PRO A 73 -17.49 16.98 1.29
C PRO A 73 -16.09 17.50 1.64
N LEU A 74 -15.04 16.69 1.39
CA LEU A 74 -13.64 17.11 1.53
C LEU A 74 -13.07 17.61 0.20
N SER A 75 -13.71 17.25 -0.90
CA SER A 75 -13.38 17.65 -2.27
C SER A 75 -14.63 17.48 -3.15
N LYS A 76 -14.49 17.65 -4.47
CA LYS A 76 -15.57 17.47 -5.46
C LYS A 76 -16.22 16.08 -5.34
N ASP A 77 -15.40 15.05 -5.25
CA ASP A 77 -15.83 13.64 -5.27
C ASP A 77 -15.61 12.90 -3.93
N LYS A 78 -14.72 13.41 -3.06
CA LYS A 78 -14.33 12.74 -1.81
C LYS A 78 -15.34 13.08 -0.71
N ARG A 79 -16.28 12.16 -0.49
CA ARG A 79 -17.36 12.27 0.52
C ARG A 79 -17.36 11.13 1.53
N TRP A 80 -16.34 10.28 1.48
CA TRP A 80 -16.18 9.12 2.34
C TRP A 80 -14.85 9.22 3.08
N ARG A 81 -14.79 8.67 4.29
CA ARG A 81 -13.54 8.50 5.05
C ARG A 81 -13.32 7.03 5.37
N LEU A 82 -12.06 6.62 5.47
CA LEU A 82 -11.68 5.33 6.04
C LEU A 82 -12.00 5.33 7.54
N VAL A 83 -12.68 4.29 8.02
CA VAL A 83 -12.96 4.09 9.46
C VAL A 83 -12.09 2.97 10.00
N GLU A 84 -12.09 1.85 9.31
CA GLU A 84 -11.48 0.61 9.80
C GLU A 84 -11.07 -0.26 8.61
N ILE A 85 -9.92 -0.92 8.74
CA ILE A 85 -9.48 -1.97 7.81
C ILE A 85 -9.93 -3.29 8.44
N VAL A 86 -10.97 -3.90 7.88
CA VAL A 86 -11.60 -5.13 8.39
C VAL A 86 -10.70 -6.34 8.17
N ARG A 87 -10.06 -6.42 7.00
CA ARG A 87 -9.12 -7.50 6.66
C ARG A 87 -8.04 -6.95 5.75
N ARG A 88 -6.78 -7.16 6.14
CA ARG A 88 -5.63 -6.89 5.28
C ARG A 88 -5.49 -8.01 4.26
N ALA A 89 -5.13 -7.65 3.02
CA ALA A 89 -4.70 -8.61 2.02
C ALA A 89 -3.39 -9.23 2.52
N SER A 90 -3.47 -10.50 2.96
CA SER A 90 -2.32 -11.28 3.39
C SER A 90 -1.46 -11.59 2.17
N THR A 91 -0.63 -10.64 1.74
CA THR A 91 0.53 -10.95 0.92
C THR A 91 1.64 -11.40 1.85
N ALA A 92 1.69 -12.71 2.09
CA ALA A 92 2.83 -13.36 2.69
C ALA A 92 3.14 -14.58 1.82
N PRO A 93 4.41 -14.76 1.45
CA PRO A 93 5.08 -15.97 1.86
C PRO A 93 5.87 -15.63 3.12
N ALA A 94 5.39 -16.14 4.26
CA ALA A 94 6.20 -16.20 5.46
C ALA A 94 7.30 -17.23 5.21
N VAL A 95 8.50 -16.76 4.86
CA VAL A 95 9.73 -17.52 5.03
C VAL A 95 10.38 -16.97 6.31
N PRO A 96 10.19 -17.62 7.47
CA PRO A 96 11.04 -17.36 8.62
C PRO A 96 12.30 -18.21 8.50
N GLY A 97 13.48 -17.59 8.52
CA GLY A 97 14.75 -18.29 8.73
C GLY A 97 15.81 -17.94 7.69
N GLY A 98 16.83 -17.20 8.12
CA GLY A 98 18.03 -16.95 7.32
C GLY A 98 18.81 -15.68 7.66
N GLU A 99 18.64 -15.08 8.83
CA GLU A 99 19.64 -14.15 9.39
C GLU A 99 20.29 -14.82 10.60
N GLU A 100 21.34 -15.59 10.36
CA GLU A 100 22.42 -15.86 11.32
C GLU A 100 23.74 -15.74 10.55
N GLU A 101 24.22 -14.50 10.41
CA GLU A 101 25.65 -14.20 10.49
C GLU A 101 25.81 -13.57 11.88
N PRO A 102 26.66 -14.12 12.77
CA PRO A 102 28.08 -13.87 12.59
C PRO A 102 29.08 -14.90 13.17
N ALA A 103 30.33 -14.74 12.70
CA ALA A 103 31.61 -14.91 13.39
C ALA A 103 32.11 -16.33 13.75
N ASP A 104 33.02 -16.85 12.91
CA ASP A 104 34.08 -17.75 13.38
C ASP A 104 35.44 -17.12 13.04
N ASP A 105 36.06 -16.51 14.06
CA ASP A 105 37.45 -16.08 14.10
C ASP A 105 38.34 -17.32 14.03
N ARG A 106 39.00 -17.53 12.89
CA ARG A 106 40.18 -18.39 12.80
C ARG A 106 41.33 -17.61 12.19
N THR A 107 41.97 -16.86 13.08
CA THR A 107 43.43 -16.68 13.08
C THR A 107 44.16 -17.85 12.41
N LYS A 108 44.71 -17.60 11.21
CA LYS A 108 45.99 -18.18 10.76
C LYS A 108 46.60 -17.35 9.63
N THR A 109 47.48 -16.43 10.00
CA THR A 109 48.57 -15.95 9.11
C THR A 109 49.42 -17.16 8.70
N PRO A 110 49.94 -17.22 7.47
CA PRO A 110 51.30 -16.73 7.29
C PRO A 110 51.53 -15.89 6.03
N GLN A 111 52.52 -15.00 6.19
CA GLN A 111 53.18 -14.18 5.18
C GLN A 111 53.86 -15.02 4.10
N MET A 112 53.72 -14.63 2.83
CA MET A 112 54.70 -14.80 1.73
C MET A 112 54.38 -13.65 0.73
N THR A 113 55.15 -12.55 0.69
CA THR A 113 56.31 -12.29 -0.22
C THR A 113 55.96 -12.55 -1.70
N ALA A 114 56.23 -11.72 -2.69
CA ALA A 114 57.07 -10.54 -2.89
C ALA A 114 56.58 -9.82 -4.17
N ASP A 115 57.07 -8.60 -4.39
CA ASP A 115 57.37 -8.00 -5.71
C ASP A 115 56.25 -7.81 -6.74
N GLN A 116 56.23 -6.80 -7.59
CA GLN A 116 56.84 -5.47 -7.69
C GLN A 116 56.08 -4.87 -8.90
N GLN A 117 55.61 -3.63 -8.81
CA GLN A 117 55.19 -2.93 -10.02
C GLN A 117 56.40 -2.80 -10.95
N PRO A 118 56.18 -2.81 -12.26
CA PRO A 118 56.68 -1.63 -12.96
C PRO A 118 55.65 -0.98 -13.88
N SER A 119 55.74 0.33 -13.82
CA SER A 119 55.29 1.35 -14.76
C SER A 119 55.66 1.07 -16.22
N SER A 120 54.72 1.34 -17.13
CA SER A 120 55.00 2.02 -18.41
C SER A 120 53.71 2.50 -19.08
N SER A 121 53.51 3.81 -19.14
CA SER A 121 52.82 4.48 -20.27
C SER A 121 53.74 4.43 -21.53
N PRO A 122 53.39 4.88 -22.76
CA PRO A 122 52.17 5.55 -23.25
C PRO A 122 51.67 5.11 -24.67
N SER A 123 50.59 5.74 -25.15
CA SER A 123 50.34 6.17 -26.55
C SER A 123 50.13 5.15 -27.70
N ALA A 124 48.89 5.08 -28.22
CA ALA A 124 48.50 4.99 -29.65
C ALA A 124 46.96 5.05 -29.75
N ALA A 125 46.32 6.14 -30.21
CA ALA A 125 46.10 6.54 -31.60
C ALA A 125 45.07 5.70 -32.38
N GLN A 126 44.05 6.40 -32.90
CA GLN A 126 43.07 6.06 -33.97
C GLN A 126 41.83 5.26 -33.55
N GLY A 127 40.59 5.60 -33.88
CA GLY A 127 40.06 6.65 -34.76
C GLY A 127 38.52 6.70 -34.68
N ILE A 128 37.95 7.82 -35.09
CA ILE A 128 36.52 8.18 -35.11
C ILE A 128 35.79 7.43 -36.25
N PRO A 129 34.51 7.05 -36.08
CA PRO A 129 33.73 6.26 -37.05
C PRO A 129 33.24 7.04 -38.26
N ARG A 130 32.83 6.32 -39.31
CA ARG A 130 32.00 6.83 -40.41
C ARG A 130 30.86 5.85 -40.71
#